data_AF-A0A4P9Y1Q1-F1
#
_entry.id   AF-A0A4P9Y1Q1-F1
#
_cell.length_a   1.000
_cell.length_b   1.000
_cell.length_c   1.000
_cell.angle_alpha   90.00
_cell.angle_beta   90.00
_cell.angle_gamma   90.00
#
_symmetry.space_group_name_H-M   'P 1'
#
loop_
_entity.id
_entity.type
_entity.pdbx_description
1 polymer ?
#
loop_
_entity_poly.entity_id
_entity_poly.type
_entity_poly.pdbx_seq_one_letter_code
_entity_poly.pdbx_strand_id
1 'polypeptide(L)'
;MAHHTRTRNGSIIGPIVLYVHAISRMAPSENQVYQGAEIIRIHGEAALDHLQRWADKSIGKFKDPMTRLQKTLSSVRFNGTDWFTIPGDYTHRSFLPSSPIISWTLRLRNGSVVEVEMPWMVHSIGSPGALLPFSSSSTYWKAYCEPDNFPLTSRGGLSDDEGD
;
A
#
# COMPACT_ATOMS: atom_id res chain seq x y z
N MET A 1 3.55 -18.19 -18.35
CA MET A 1 5.02 -18.36 -18.23
C MET A 1 5.37 -18.20 -16.76
N ALA A 2 5.95 -19.22 -16.13
CA ALA A 2 6.39 -19.13 -14.74
C ALA A 2 7.82 -18.55 -14.71
N HIS A 3 8.02 -17.46 -13.96
CA HIS A 3 9.34 -16.87 -13.77
C HIS A 3 10.15 -17.72 -12.79
N HIS A 4 11.02 -18.58 -13.31
CA HIS A 4 12.00 -19.31 -12.51
C HIS A 4 13.25 -18.47 -12.31
N THR A 5 13.48 -18.01 -11.07
CA THR A 5 14.72 -17.29 -10.71
C THR A 5 15.72 -18.32 -10.18
N ARG A 6 16.76 -18.62 -10.97
CA ARG A 6 17.81 -19.56 -10.59
C ARG A 6 18.83 -18.84 -9.70
N THR A 7 18.98 -19.27 -8.44
CA THR A 7 20.00 -18.71 -7.54
C THR A 7 21.37 -19.36 -7.77
N ARG A 8 22.43 -18.63 -7.44
CA ARG A 8 23.84 -19.05 -7.62
C ARG A 8 24.22 -20.32 -6.83
N ASN A 9 23.40 -20.73 -5.87
CA ASN A 9 23.64 -21.90 -5.00
C ASN A 9 22.76 -23.12 -5.34
N GLY A 10 22.09 -23.15 -6.49
CA GLY A 10 21.33 -24.35 -6.92
C GLY A 10 20.05 -24.63 -6.14
N SER A 11 19.65 -23.76 -5.21
CA SER A 11 18.36 -23.86 -4.54
C SER A 11 17.26 -23.42 -5.52
N ILE A 12 16.34 -24.35 -5.83
CA ILE A 12 15.15 -24.08 -6.62
C ILE A 12 14.17 -23.35 -5.71
N ILE A 13 14.14 -22.02 -5.82
CA ILE A 13 13.06 -21.25 -5.23
C ILE A 13 11.82 -21.51 -6.10
N GLY A 14 10.78 -22.08 -5.49
CA GLY A 14 9.48 -22.25 -6.15
C GLY A 14 8.92 -20.90 -6.61
N PRO A 15 7.94 -20.89 -7.53
CA PRO A 15 7.32 -19.65 -7.96
C PRO A 15 6.74 -18.90 -6.75
N ILE A 16 7.00 -17.60 -6.67
CA ILE A 16 6.38 -16.73 -5.67
C ILE A 16 4.90 -16.59 -6.04
N VAL A 17 4.01 -16.93 -5.11
CA VAL A 17 2.56 -16.79 -5.26
C VAL A 17 2.06 -15.77 -4.26
N LEU A 18 1.24 -14.83 -4.73
CA LEU A 18 0.67 -13.77 -3.90
C LEU A 18 -0.78 -14.11 -3.57
N TYR A 19 -1.18 -13.88 -2.32
CA TYR A 19 -2.54 -14.16 -1.85
C TYR A 19 -3.14 -12.94 -1.17
N VAL A 20 -4.47 -12.80 -1.27
CA VAL A 20 -5.24 -11.86 -0.47
C VAL A 20 -5.27 -12.35 0.98
N HIS A 21 -4.42 -11.81 1.84
CA HIS A 21 -4.34 -12.27 3.22
C HIS A 21 -5.49 -11.77 4.09
N ALA A 22 -5.79 -10.47 3.98
CA ALA A 22 -6.78 -9.79 4.79
C ALA A 22 -7.54 -8.78 3.95
N ILE A 23 -8.79 -8.53 4.34
CA ILE A 23 -9.66 -7.53 3.74
C ILE A 23 -10.04 -6.56 4.84
N SER A 24 -10.04 -5.26 4.50
CA SER A 24 -10.42 -4.22 5.45
C SER A 24 -11.80 -4.50 6.05
N ARG A 25 -11.96 -4.27 7.35
CA ARG A 25 -13.29 -4.35 8.01
C ARG A 25 -14.29 -3.32 7.46
N MET A 26 -13.80 -2.30 6.77
CA MET A 26 -14.63 -1.28 6.11
C MET A 26 -14.98 -1.65 4.67
N ALA A 27 -14.44 -2.72 4.11
CA ALA A 27 -14.81 -3.17 2.78
C ALA A 27 -16.24 -3.76 2.78
N PRO A 28 -16.97 -3.67 1.66
CA PRO A 28 -18.25 -4.35 1.50
C PRO A 28 -18.15 -5.84 1.85
N SER A 29 -19.19 -6.40 2.47
CA SER A 29 -19.16 -7.77 3.01
C SER A 29 -19.02 -8.82 1.91
N GLU A 30 -19.52 -8.55 0.71
CA GLU A 30 -19.34 -9.37 -0.48
C GLU A 30 -17.86 -9.58 -0.85
N ASN A 31 -16.97 -8.64 -0.50
CA ASN A 31 -15.55 -8.78 -0.80
C ASN A 31 -14.87 -9.87 0.04
N GLN A 32 -15.47 -10.31 1.15
CA GLN A 32 -14.89 -11.35 2.01
C GLN A 32 -14.64 -12.68 1.28
N VAL A 33 -15.38 -12.94 0.19
CA VAL A 33 -15.16 -14.11 -0.68
C VAL A 33 -13.77 -14.16 -1.31
N TYR A 34 -13.09 -13.01 -1.44
CA TYR A 34 -11.76 -12.93 -2.01
C TYR A 34 -10.65 -13.30 -1.03
N GLN A 35 -10.93 -13.49 0.26
CA GLN A 35 -9.90 -13.80 1.25
C GLN A 35 -9.26 -15.18 1.00
N GLY A 36 -7.94 -15.18 0.82
CA GLY A 36 -7.15 -16.35 0.44
C GLY A 36 -7.16 -16.65 -1.06
N ALA A 37 -7.76 -15.79 -1.89
CA ALA A 37 -7.61 -15.89 -3.33
C ALA A 37 -6.17 -15.57 -3.75
N GLU A 38 -5.67 -16.26 -4.78
CA GLU A 38 -4.39 -15.96 -5.41
C GLU A 38 -4.53 -14.73 -6.30
N ILE A 39 -3.57 -13.81 -6.19
CA ILE A 39 -3.50 -12.61 -7.00
C ILE A 39 -2.69 -12.93 -8.26
N ILE A 40 -3.38 -13.06 -9.40
CA ILE A 40 -2.75 -13.40 -10.68
C ILE A 40 -2.25 -12.13 -11.37
N ARG A 41 -3.11 -11.11 -11.46
CA ARG A 41 -2.82 -9.87 -12.18
C ARG A 41 -3.27 -8.63 -11.43
N ILE A 42 -2.57 -7.53 -11.72
CA ILE A 42 -2.89 -6.17 -11.30
C ILE A 42 -2.84 -5.32 -12.57
N HIS A 43 -3.92 -4.62 -12.90
CA HIS A 43 -4.01 -3.82 -14.14
C HIS A 43 -3.70 -4.61 -15.42
N GLY A 44 -4.16 -5.86 -15.49
CA GLY A 44 -3.91 -6.75 -16.64
C GLY A 44 -2.50 -7.35 -16.72
N GLU A 45 -1.58 -6.92 -15.86
CA GLU A 45 -0.20 -7.39 -15.82
C GLU A 45 0.00 -8.45 -14.73
N ALA A 46 0.97 -9.35 -14.88
CA ALA A 46 1.30 -10.31 -13.83
C ALA A 46 1.61 -9.59 -12.51
N ALA A 47 1.00 -10.04 -11.42
CA ALA A 47 1.01 -9.31 -10.16
C ALA A 47 2.43 -9.05 -9.64
N LEU A 48 3.31 -10.05 -9.73
CA LEU A 48 4.70 -9.90 -9.29
C LEU A 48 5.48 -8.88 -10.13
N ASP A 49 5.29 -8.87 -11.44
CA ASP A 49 5.94 -7.92 -12.35
C ASP A 49 5.44 -6.49 -12.10
N HIS A 50 4.14 -6.34 -11.88
CA HIS A 50 3.53 -5.07 -11.52
C HIS A 50 4.13 -4.50 -10.22
N LEU A 51 4.17 -5.31 -9.17
CA LEU A 51 4.72 -4.90 -7.88
C LEU A 51 6.22 -4.63 -7.95
N GLN A 52 6.98 -5.43 -8.70
CA GLN A 52 8.41 -5.21 -8.89
C GLN A 52 8.67 -3.88 -9.60
N ARG A 53 7.91 -3.56 -10.65
CA ARG A 53 8.03 -2.29 -11.37
C ARG A 53 7.68 -1.10 -10.47
N TRP A 54 6.62 -1.23 -9.68
CA TRP A 54 6.26 -0.23 -8.69
C TRP A 54 7.39 -0.04 -7.66
N ALA A 55 7.94 -1.13 -7.13
CA ALA A 55 9.01 -1.11 -6.13
C ALA A 55 10.29 -0.47 -6.68
N ASP A 56 10.66 -0.80 -7.92
CA ASP A 56 11.80 -0.21 -8.63
C ASP A 56 11.68 1.31 -8.75
N LYS A 57 10.45 1.80 -8.98
CA LYS A 57 10.15 3.23 -9.12
C LYS A 57 10.07 3.95 -7.78
N SER A 58 9.38 3.38 -6.79
CA SER A 58 8.96 4.08 -5.57
C SER A 58 9.90 3.87 -4.38
N ILE A 59 10.55 2.71 -4.27
CA ILE A 59 11.47 2.39 -3.16
C ILE A 59 12.92 2.70 -3.53
N GLY A 60 13.23 2.69 -4.84
CA GLY A 60 14.57 2.90 -5.37
C GLY A 60 15.40 1.61 -5.45
N LYS A 61 16.41 1.61 -6.33
CA LYS A 61 17.20 0.41 -6.69
C LYS A 61 18.37 0.08 -5.75
N PHE A 62 18.59 0.89 -4.72
CA PHE A 62 19.71 0.72 -3.78
C PHE A 62 19.49 -0.41 -2.75
N LYS A 63 18.28 -0.98 -2.71
CA LYS A 63 17.95 -2.18 -1.92
C LYS A 63 17.91 -3.41 -2.82
N ASP A 64 18.25 -4.58 -2.28
CA ASP A 64 18.13 -5.83 -3.03
C ASP A 64 16.66 -6.11 -3.41
N PRO A 65 16.40 -6.91 -4.47
CA PRO A 65 15.05 -7.16 -4.95
C PRO A 65 14.09 -7.72 -3.90
N MET A 66 14.55 -8.59 -3.01
CA MET A 66 13.70 -9.22 -2.00
C MET A 66 13.28 -8.21 -0.93
N THR A 67 14.21 -7.39 -0.44
CA THR A 67 13.89 -6.30 0.49
C THR A 67 12.88 -5.31 -0.09
N ARG A 68 12.98 -5.01 -1.39
CA ARG A 68 12.03 -4.13 -2.08
C ARG A 68 10.65 -4.75 -2.20
N LEU A 69 10.57 -6.02 -2.61
CA LEU A 69 9.31 -6.74 -2.67
C LEU A 69 8.65 -6.87 -1.29
N GLN A 70 9.44 -7.19 -0.26
CA GLN A 70 8.97 -7.27 1.10
C GLN A 70 8.36 -5.92 1.51
N LYS A 71 9.12 -4.82 1.42
CA LYS A 71 8.64 -3.47 1.76
C LYS A 71 7.39 -3.04 0.96
N THR A 72 7.27 -3.51 -0.27
CA THR A 72 6.08 -3.29 -1.12
C THR A 72 4.83 -3.95 -0.52
N LEU A 73 4.95 -5.16 0.02
CA LEU A 73 3.85 -5.98 0.53
C LEU A 73 3.57 -5.79 2.02
N SER A 74 4.62 -5.61 2.82
CA SER A 74 4.56 -5.36 4.26
C SER A 74 5.80 -4.62 4.73
N SER A 75 5.66 -3.72 5.70
CA SER A 75 6.82 -3.11 6.34
C SER A 75 6.72 -3.30 7.84
N VAL A 76 7.81 -3.77 8.43
CA VAL A 76 7.98 -3.75 9.89
C VAL A 76 8.71 -2.45 10.24
N ARG A 77 8.20 -1.71 11.22
CA ARG A 77 8.77 -0.45 11.68
C ARG A 77 8.95 -0.47 13.20
N PHE A 78 9.94 0.28 13.68
CA PHE A 78 10.19 0.52 15.09
C PHE A 78 9.92 1.99 15.38
N ASN A 79 9.09 2.28 16.40
CA ASN A 79 8.75 3.67 16.80
C ASN A 79 9.59 4.19 17.98
N GLY A 80 10.58 3.43 18.44
CA GLY A 80 11.37 3.76 19.63
C GLY A 80 11.06 2.87 20.84
N THR A 81 9.86 2.28 20.90
CA THR A 81 9.46 1.35 21.98
C THR A 81 9.07 -0.02 21.47
N ASP A 82 8.34 -0.07 20.35
CA ASP A 82 7.71 -1.30 19.86
C ASP A 82 7.95 -1.52 18.37
N TRP A 83 8.00 -2.80 18.00
CA TRP A 83 7.94 -3.23 16.62
C TRP A 83 6.49 -3.39 16.19
N PHE A 84 6.13 -2.81 15.05
CA PHE A 84 4.79 -2.94 14.48
C PHE A 84 4.85 -3.18 12.97
N THR A 85 3.88 -3.95 12.47
CA THR A 85 3.73 -4.20 11.04
C THR A 85 2.71 -3.22 10.47
N ILE A 86 3.10 -2.48 9.45
CA ILE A 86 2.19 -1.68 8.64
C ILE A 86 1.84 -2.43 7.34
N PRO A 87 0.67 -2.15 6.75
CA PRO A 87 0.41 -2.49 5.37
C PRO A 87 1.57 -2.04 4.49
N GLY A 88 1.97 -2.86 3.52
CA GLY A 88 3.11 -2.57 2.65
C GLY A 88 2.96 -1.24 1.92
N ASP A 89 4.10 -0.68 1.50
CA ASP A 89 4.13 0.66 0.92
C ASP A 89 3.27 0.79 -0.35
N TYR A 90 2.97 -0.32 -1.04
CA TYR A 90 2.03 -0.35 -2.17
C TYR A 90 0.62 0.11 -1.80
N THR A 91 0.23 -0.11 -0.54
CA THR A 91 -1.08 0.30 0.01
C THR A 91 -1.01 1.63 0.76
N HIS A 92 0.16 2.27 0.81
CA HIS A 92 0.37 3.46 1.63
C HIS A 92 -0.14 4.73 0.95
N ARG A 93 -0.88 5.55 1.70
CA ARG A 93 -1.53 6.79 1.24
C ARG A 93 -0.62 7.83 0.59
N SER A 94 0.68 7.76 0.85
CA SER A 94 1.68 8.67 0.26
C SER A 94 1.98 8.37 -1.21
N PHE A 95 1.53 7.21 -1.71
CA PHE A 95 1.67 6.81 -3.10
C PHE A 95 0.28 6.70 -3.71
N LEU A 96 -0.20 7.79 -4.32
CA LEU A 96 -1.49 7.79 -5.01
C LEU A 96 -1.36 6.98 -6.32
N PRO A 97 -2.29 6.05 -6.59
CA PRO A 97 -2.29 5.34 -7.86
C PRO A 97 -2.60 6.30 -9.02
N SER A 98 -2.14 5.95 -10.22
CA SER A 98 -2.46 6.71 -11.44
C SER A 98 -3.92 6.59 -11.88
N SER A 99 -4.63 5.59 -11.36
CA SER A 99 -6.04 5.31 -11.64
C SER A 99 -6.83 5.34 -10.32
N PRO A 100 -8.07 5.88 -10.32
CA PRO A 100 -8.95 5.84 -9.15
C PRO A 100 -9.49 4.43 -8.86
N ILE A 101 -9.29 3.48 -9.78
CA ILE A 101 -9.72 2.09 -9.67
C ILE A 101 -8.49 1.21 -9.81
N ILE A 102 -8.38 0.19 -8.96
CA ILE A 102 -7.43 -0.91 -9.11
C ILE A 102 -8.17 -2.15 -9.58
N SER A 103 -7.77 -2.68 -10.73
CA SER A 103 -8.31 -3.92 -11.30
C SER A 103 -7.42 -5.10 -10.95
N TRP A 104 -8.01 -6.13 -10.37
CA TRP A 104 -7.36 -7.37 -9.95
C TRP A 104 -7.90 -8.55 -10.74
N THR A 105 -7.04 -9.47 -11.17
CA THR A 105 -7.48 -10.81 -11.60
C THR A 105 -7.11 -11.79 -10.50
N LEU A 106 -8.11 -12.43 -9.90
CA LEU A 106 -7.96 -13.31 -8.75
C LEU A 106 -8.33 -14.76 -9.12
N ARG A 107 -7.61 -15.74 -8.57
CA ARG A 107 -8.03 -17.15 -8.58
C ARG A 107 -8.57 -17.51 -7.20
N LEU A 108 -9.85 -17.83 -7.14
CA LEU A 108 -10.52 -18.23 -5.90
C LEU A 108 -10.12 -19.66 -5.51
N ARG A 109 -10.43 -20.06 -4.27
CA ARG A 109 -10.09 -21.39 -3.74
C ARG A 109 -10.73 -22.55 -4.50
N ASN A 110 -11.87 -22.31 -5.15
CA ASN A 110 -12.55 -23.28 -6.01
C ASN A 110 -11.94 -23.36 -7.42
N GLY A 111 -10.86 -22.63 -7.70
CA GLY A 111 -10.18 -22.59 -8.99
C GLY A 111 -10.77 -21.59 -10.01
N SER A 112 -11.93 -21.00 -9.73
CA SER A 112 -12.51 -19.98 -10.61
C SER A 112 -11.63 -18.73 -10.67
N VAL A 113 -11.61 -18.09 -11.84
CA VAL A 113 -10.87 -16.84 -12.06
C VAL A 113 -11.87 -15.72 -12.23
N VAL A 114 -11.69 -14.65 -11.45
CA VAL A 114 -12.57 -13.48 -11.44
C VAL A 114 -11.76 -12.21 -11.64
N GLU A 115 -12.36 -11.24 -12.32
CA GLU A 115 -11.83 -9.87 -12.40
C GLU A 115 -12.62 -8.99 -11.43
N VAL A 116 -11.91 -8.21 -10.64
CA VAL A 116 -12.47 -7.37 -9.58
C VAL A 116 -11.89 -5.98 -9.72
N GLU A 117 -12.77 -4.99 -9.84
CA GLU A 117 -12.40 -3.59 -9.82
C GLU A 117 -12.71 -3.01 -8.44
N MET A 118 -11.69 -2.45 -7.79
CA MET A 118 -11.84 -1.84 -6.47
C MET A 118 -11.52 -0.35 -6.56
N PRO A 119 -12.41 0.55 -6.12
CA PRO A 119 -12.08 1.96 -6.04
C PRO A 119 -10.97 2.17 -4.99
N TRP A 120 -10.01 3.02 -5.31
CA TRP A 120 -9.00 3.46 -4.36
C TRP A 120 -9.63 4.43 -3.37
N MET A 121 -9.90 3.95 -2.15
CA MET A 121 -10.50 4.75 -1.10
C MET A 121 -9.40 5.35 -0.21
N VAL A 122 -9.30 6.68 -0.21
CA VAL A 122 -8.47 7.40 0.76
C VAL A 122 -9.32 7.72 1.98
N HIS A 123 -9.09 6.99 3.06
CA HIS A 123 -9.66 7.35 4.36
C HIS A 123 -8.73 8.36 5.04
N SER A 124 -9.28 9.55 5.33
CA SER A 124 -8.59 10.51 6.19
C SER A 124 -8.54 9.97 7.61
N ILE A 125 -7.39 9.41 7.99
CA ILE A 125 -7.09 9.03 9.38
C ILE A 125 -6.65 10.32 10.08
N GLY A 126 -7.60 11.07 10.64
CA GLY A 126 -7.32 12.12 11.62
C GLY A 126 -7.84 13.53 11.28
N SER A 127 -9.07 13.81 11.69
CA SER A 127 -9.39 14.83 12.70
C SER A 127 -10.92 14.84 12.90
N PRO A 128 -11.45 14.99 14.12
CA PRO A 128 -12.89 15.11 14.36
C PRO A 128 -13.52 16.41 13.77
N GLY A 129 -12.76 17.19 12.99
CA GLY A 129 -13.24 18.34 12.24
C GLY A 129 -13.55 17.94 10.81
N ALA A 130 -14.77 18.26 10.36
CA ALA A 130 -15.33 18.10 9.01
C ALA A 130 -14.38 17.54 7.93
N LEU A 131 -14.74 16.37 7.40
CA LEU A 131 -14.14 15.86 6.16
C LEU A 131 -14.37 16.91 5.06
N LEU A 132 -13.30 17.59 4.62
CA LEU A 132 -13.34 18.45 3.45
C LEU A 132 -13.59 17.58 2.21
N PRO A 133 -14.61 17.88 1.39
CA PRO A 133 -14.92 17.10 0.20
C PRO A 133 -13.75 17.16 -0.80
N PHE A 134 -13.44 16.03 -1.43
CA PHE A 134 -12.45 15.93 -2.51
C PHE A 134 -12.94 15.00 -3.61
N SER A 135 -12.55 15.26 -4.85
CA SER A 135 -12.93 14.48 -6.04
C SER A 135 -11.73 14.04 -6.89
N SER A 136 -10.52 14.48 -6.51
CA SER A 136 -9.27 14.19 -7.20
C SER A 136 -8.07 14.25 -6.23
N SER A 137 -6.92 13.74 -6.69
CA SER A 137 -5.64 13.83 -5.98
C SER A 137 -5.22 15.28 -5.68
N SER A 138 -5.40 16.18 -6.65
CA SER A 138 -5.10 17.60 -6.49
C SER A 138 -5.99 18.24 -5.43
N THR A 139 -7.30 17.95 -5.44
CA THR A 139 -8.23 18.48 -4.43
C THR A 139 -8.00 17.90 -3.03
N TYR A 140 -7.55 16.64 -2.95
CA TYR A 140 -7.17 16.03 -1.67
C TYR A 140 -5.93 16.71 -1.07
N TRP A 141 -4.89 16.90 -1.90
CA TRP A 141 -3.67 17.60 -1.46
C TRP A 141 -3.98 19.02 -0.99
N LYS A 142 -4.82 19.72 -1.74
CA LYS A 142 -5.29 21.05 -1.35
C LYS A 142 -5.97 21.01 0.01
N ALA A 143 -6.99 20.17 0.16
CA ALA A 143 -7.79 20.09 1.38
C ALA A 143 -7.01 19.61 2.62
N TYR A 144 -6.05 18.70 2.46
CA TYR A 144 -5.44 17.97 3.59
C TYR A 144 -3.92 18.03 3.64
N CYS A 145 -3.25 18.76 2.76
CA CYS A 145 -1.79 18.86 2.74
C CYS A 145 -1.28 20.29 2.53
N GLU A 146 -2.12 21.26 2.13
CA GLU A 146 -1.74 22.67 2.14
C GLU A 146 -1.65 23.20 3.58
N PRO A 147 -0.57 23.95 3.92
CA PRO A 147 -0.35 24.47 5.26
C PRO A 147 -1.53 25.29 5.81
N ASP A 148 -2.23 26.00 4.94
CA ASP A 148 -3.29 26.95 5.30
C ASP A 148 -4.56 26.27 5.84
N ASN A 149 -4.78 24.97 5.54
CA ASN A 149 -5.97 24.23 5.95
C ASN A 149 -5.83 23.52 7.30
N PHE A 150 -4.63 23.54 7.88
CA PHE A 150 -4.42 23.15 9.26
C PHE A 150 -4.18 24.43 10.04
N PRO A 151 -5.19 25.01 10.72
CA PRO A 151 -4.91 26.06 11.66
C PRO A 151 -3.83 25.51 12.59
N LEU A 152 -2.67 26.17 12.60
CA LEU A 152 -1.63 25.92 13.58
C LEU A 152 -2.30 26.17 14.93
N THR A 153 -2.94 25.15 15.50
CA THR A 153 -3.39 25.16 16.87
C THR A 153 -2.11 25.17 17.67
N SER A 154 -1.63 26.39 17.93
CA SER A 154 -0.83 26.76 19.08
C SER A 154 0.09 25.64 19.52
N ARG A 155 1.15 25.42 18.73
CA ARG A 155 2.37 24.84 19.27
C ARG A 155 2.79 25.83 20.35
N GLY A 156 2.39 25.55 21.60
CA GLY A 156 2.79 26.34 22.75
C GLY A 156 4.28 26.56 22.64
N GLY A 157 4.68 27.83 22.70
CA GLY A 157 6.08 28.20 22.73
C GLY A 157 6.72 27.46 23.90
N LEU A 158 7.51 26.45 23.59
CA LEU A 158 8.68 26.14 24.40
C LEU A 158 9.64 27.29 24.11
N SER A 159 9.51 28.35 24.91
CA SER A 159 10.59 29.28 25.12
C SER A 159 11.73 28.46 25.71
N ASP A 160 12.72 28.16 24.87
CA ASP A 160 14.04 27.74 25.33
C ASP A 160 14.64 28.95 26.07
N ASP A 161 14.32 29.04 27.36
CA ASP A 161 14.95 29.94 28.31
C ASP A 161 16.30 29.30 28.70
N GLU A 162 17.29 29.42 27.80
CA GLU A 162 18.69 29.22 28.15
C GLU A 162 19.13 30.39 29.03
N GLY A 163 19.01 30.20 30.34
CA GLY A 163 19.62 31.06 31.35
C GLY A 163 21.14 30.85 31.38
N ASP A 164 21.85 31.99 31.36
CA ASP A 164 23.28 32.18 31.64
C ASP A 164 23.73 31.63 33.01
#